data_AF-A0A374BI93-F1
#
_entry.id   AF-A0A374BI93-F1
#
_cell.length_a   1.000
_cell.length_b   1.000
_cell.length_c   1.000
_cell.angle_alpha   90.00
_cell.angle_beta   90.00
_cell.angle_gamma   90.00
#
_symmetry.space_group_name_H-M   'P 1'
#
loop_
_entity.id
_entity.type
_entity.pdbx_description
1 polymer ?
#
loop_
_entity_poly.entity_id
_entity_poly.type
_entity_poly.pdbx_seq_one_letter_code
_entity_poly.pdbx_strand_id
1 'polypeptide(L)'
;MFLLYFDCFVCVKFYYTGLLGKRKTVITEHYVDGYKSDLFIKDTETIIEIKSVLSMEKDAKFPTVFSERSLEQLEKLKKLLHKGYTVWYMIVSLNPYIESVSISKDTTFYKELYGCLECGMKISAFACRLKNNEVLVVHEIPVHMEDYYG
;
A
#
# COMPACT_ATOMS: atom_id res chain seq x y z
N MET A 1 -15.20 -5.06 -13.00
CA MET A 1 -13.89 -4.91 -12.33
C MET A 1 -13.79 -3.58 -11.56
N PHE A 2 -14.84 -3.17 -10.85
CA PHE A 2 -14.86 -1.96 -10.00
C PHE A 2 -15.09 -2.30 -8.53
N LEU A 3 -15.51 -3.54 -8.22
CA LEU A 3 -15.86 -3.99 -6.87
C LEU A 3 -14.64 -4.36 -6.01
N LEU A 4 -13.52 -4.78 -6.61
CA LEU A 4 -12.30 -5.13 -5.85
C LEU A 4 -11.59 -3.90 -5.24
N TYR A 5 -11.78 -2.72 -5.82
CA TYR A 5 -11.18 -1.47 -5.33
C TYR A 5 -11.92 -0.95 -4.09
N PHE A 6 -13.25 -1.04 -4.07
CA PHE A 6 -14.08 -0.53 -2.95
C PHE A 6 -13.94 -1.36 -1.66
N ASP A 7 -13.64 -2.67 -1.77
CA ASP A 7 -13.58 -3.56 -0.60
C ASP A 7 -12.23 -3.53 0.17
N CYS A 8 -11.13 -3.05 -0.45
CA CYS A 8 -9.84 -2.91 0.25
C CYS A 8 -9.81 -1.71 1.23
N PHE A 9 -10.49 -0.60 0.90
CA PHE A 9 -10.55 0.59 1.76
C PHE A 9 -11.14 0.32 3.14
N VAL A 10 -12.19 -0.51 3.19
CA VAL A 10 -12.94 -0.78 4.43
C VAL A 10 -12.12 -1.66 5.39
N CYS A 11 -11.31 -2.59 4.88
CA CYS A 11 -10.56 -3.54 5.72
C CYS A 11 -9.32 -2.97 6.37
N VAL A 12 -8.54 -2.13 5.67
CA VAL A 12 -7.33 -1.56 6.29
C VAL A 12 -7.71 -0.70 7.49
N LYS A 13 -8.88 -0.04 7.47
CA LYS A 13 -9.45 0.62 8.65
C LYS A 13 -9.54 -0.31 9.86
N PHE A 14 -10.11 -1.51 9.71
CA PHE A 14 -10.30 -2.45 10.83
C PHE A 14 -8.99 -3.09 11.30
N TYR A 15 -8.12 -3.52 10.37
CA TYR A 15 -6.79 -4.03 10.70
C TYR A 15 -6.00 -3.01 11.53
N TYR A 16 -6.05 -1.73 11.13
CA TYR A 16 -5.33 -0.68 11.83
C TYR A 16 -5.92 -0.27 13.17
N THR A 17 -7.25 -0.24 13.31
CA THR A 17 -7.86 0.00 14.64
C THR A 17 -7.50 -1.09 15.66
N GLY A 18 -7.21 -2.32 15.19
CA GLY A 18 -6.67 -3.40 16.01
C GLY A 18 -5.15 -3.30 16.26
N LEU A 19 -4.36 -3.03 15.22
CA LEU A 19 -2.89 -3.01 15.27
C LEU A 19 -2.31 -1.76 15.96
N LEU A 20 -2.92 -0.59 15.78
CA LEU A 20 -2.42 0.68 16.32
C LEU A 20 -2.97 1.03 17.72
N GLY A 21 -3.81 0.16 18.27
CA GLY A 21 -4.46 0.36 19.56
C GLY A 21 -5.66 1.32 19.51
N LYS A 22 -6.46 1.30 20.59
CA LYS A 22 -7.78 1.95 20.72
C LYS A 22 -7.83 3.49 20.57
N ARG A 23 -6.70 4.17 20.30
CA ARG A 23 -6.57 5.64 20.45
C ARG A 23 -5.95 6.33 19.25
N LYS A 24 -6.35 5.98 18.02
CA LYS A 24 -5.94 6.73 16.83
C LYS A 24 -7.12 7.23 16.02
N THR A 25 -7.10 8.51 15.72
CA THR A 25 -8.05 9.22 14.86
C THR A 25 -7.70 8.92 13.41
N VAL A 26 -8.34 7.89 12.85
CA VAL A 26 -8.18 7.47 11.46
C VAL A 26 -9.28 8.10 10.61
N ILE A 27 -8.89 8.85 9.59
CA ILE A 27 -9.78 9.53 8.65
C ILE A 27 -9.61 8.88 7.27
N THR A 28 -10.70 8.44 6.66
CA THR A 28 -10.70 7.82 5.31
C THR A 28 -10.82 8.89 4.23
N GLU A 29 -10.24 8.67 3.04
CA GLU A 29 -10.42 9.52 1.86
C GLU A 29 -10.11 11.01 2.12
N HIS A 30 -9.08 11.28 2.92
CA HIS A 30 -8.78 12.61 3.45
C HIS A 30 -7.77 13.36 2.59
N TYR A 31 -8.05 14.65 2.34
CA TYR A 31 -7.10 15.53 1.66
C TYR A 31 -6.09 16.12 2.65
N VAL A 32 -4.81 15.84 2.41
CA VAL A 32 -3.66 16.36 3.16
C VAL A 32 -2.79 17.12 2.18
N ASP A 33 -2.64 18.43 2.34
CA ASP A 33 -1.78 19.27 1.47
C ASP A 33 -2.05 19.09 -0.03
N GLY A 34 -3.33 18.92 -0.41
CA GLY A 34 -3.76 18.71 -1.80
C GLY A 34 -3.62 17.27 -2.31
N TYR A 35 -3.14 16.34 -1.49
CA TYR A 35 -3.11 14.91 -1.78
C TYR A 35 -4.27 14.19 -1.12
N LYS A 36 -5.05 13.41 -1.89
CA LYS A 36 -6.11 12.57 -1.33
C LYS A 36 -5.50 11.22 -0.91
N SER A 37 -5.48 10.98 0.40
CA SER A 37 -5.01 9.74 1.00
C SER A 37 -6.14 8.74 1.18
N ASP A 38 -5.82 7.45 1.10
CA ASP A 38 -6.77 6.39 1.41
C ASP A 38 -7.13 6.42 2.91
N LEU A 39 -6.10 6.50 3.77
CA LEU A 39 -6.25 6.79 5.20
C LEU A 39 -5.26 7.85 5.68
N PHE A 40 -5.68 8.65 6.64
CA PHE A 40 -4.85 9.58 7.38
C PHE A 40 -4.99 9.35 8.88
N ILE A 41 -3.87 9.12 9.56
CA ILE A 41 -3.80 9.04 11.02
C ILE A 41 -3.38 10.40 11.55
N LYS A 42 -4.34 11.14 12.11
CA LYS A 42 -4.12 12.51 12.55
C LYS A 42 -3.09 12.63 13.68
N ASP A 43 -3.10 11.68 14.62
CA ASP A 43 -2.24 11.73 15.81
C ASP A 43 -0.74 11.63 15.49
N THR A 44 -0.39 11.04 14.34
CA THR A 44 1.00 10.81 13.93
C THR A 44 1.29 11.40 12.54
N GLU A 45 0.41 12.25 12.03
CA GLU A 45 0.48 12.84 10.68
C GLU A 45 0.89 11.81 9.61
N THR A 46 0.29 10.62 9.70
CA THR A 46 0.66 9.47 8.87
C THR A 46 -0.35 9.28 7.75
N ILE A 47 0.13 9.32 6.52
CA ILE A 47 -0.59 9.00 5.31
C ILE A 47 -0.41 7.49 5.04
N ILE A 48 -1.50 6.78 4.85
CA ILE A 48 -1.50 5.39 4.39
C ILE A 48 -2.07 5.37 2.98
N GLU A 49 -1.31 4.77 2.07
CA GLU A 49 -1.69 4.49 0.69
C GLU A 49 -1.80 2.98 0.49
N ILE A 50 -2.89 2.50 -0.08
CA ILE A 50 -3.24 1.09 -0.22
C ILE A 50 -3.34 0.74 -1.70
N LYS A 51 -2.58 -0.26 -2.13
CA LYS A 51 -2.62 -0.82 -3.47
C LYS A 51 -2.96 -2.28 -3.45
N SER A 52 -3.96 -2.68 -4.22
CA SER A 52 -4.26 -4.08 -4.42
C SER A 52 -3.33 -4.72 -5.44
N VAL A 53 -2.88 -5.94 -5.17
CA VAL A 53 -2.25 -6.83 -6.16
C VAL A 53 -3.11 -8.09 -6.32
N LEU A 54 -3.31 -8.54 -7.57
CA LEU A 54 -4.02 -9.77 -7.88
C LEU A 54 -3.04 -10.72 -8.53
N SER A 55 -2.81 -11.87 -7.89
CA SER A 55 -1.97 -12.94 -8.43
C SER A 55 -2.54 -14.28 -8.03
N MET A 56 -2.50 -15.23 -8.97
CA MET A 56 -2.77 -16.65 -8.68
C MET A 56 -1.51 -17.39 -8.22
N GLU A 57 -0.34 -16.79 -8.45
CA GLU A 57 0.94 -17.31 -8.02
C GLU A 57 1.21 -17.02 -6.55
N LYS A 58 2.14 -17.80 -5.96
CA LYS A 58 2.63 -17.58 -4.59
C LYS A 58 3.46 -16.31 -4.45
N ASP A 59 4.17 -15.91 -5.49
CA ASP A 59 4.88 -14.63 -5.57
C ASP A 59 4.13 -13.69 -6.53
N ALA A 60 3.65 -12.54 -6.04
CA ALA A 60 2.99 -11.56 -6.90
C ALA A 60 3.97 -10.51 -7.39
N LYS A 61 4.02 -10.29 -8.71
CA LYS A 61 4.76 -9.16 -9.27
C LYS A 61 3.97 -7.86 -9.13
N PHE A 62 4.62 -6.83 -8.59
CA PHE A 62 4.03 -5.52 -8.35
C PHE A 62 4.89 -4.38 -8.92
N PRO A 63 4.28 -3.39 -9.59
CA PRO A 63 2.89 -3.34 -10.00
C PRO A 63 2.61 -4.35 -11.13
N THR A 64 1.41 -4.95 -11.14
CA THR A 64 1.01 -5.88 -12.21
C THR A 64 0.86 -5.17 -13.55
N VAL A 65 0.47 -3.89 -13.52
CA VAL A 65 0.34 -3.03 -14.70
C VAL A 65 1.04 -1.71 -14.40
N PHE A 66 1.98 -1.35 -15.27
CA PHE A 66 2.63 -0.04 -15.21
C PHE A 66 1.62 1.07 -15.56
N SER A 67 1.68 2.19 -14.83
CA SER A 67 0.91 3.39 -15.17
C SER A 67 1.65 4.66 -14.79
N GLU A 68 1.55 5.70 -15.64
CA GLU A 68 2.07 7.04 -15.35
C GLU A 68 1.45 7.61 -14.07
N ARG A 69 0.16 7.33 -13.84
CA ARG A 69 -0.56 7.71 -12.61
C ARG A 69 0.15 7.22 -11.34
N SER A 70 0.69 5.99 -11.35
CA SER A 70 1.42 5.46 -10.19
C SER A 70 2.72 6.24 -9.94
N LEU A 71 3.39 6.71 -10.99
CA LEU A 71 4.61 7.52 -10.86
C LEU A 71 4.29 8.91 -10.31
N GLU A 72 3.28 9.60 -10.88
CA GLU A 72 2.82 10.90 -10.37
C GLU A 72 2.41 10.84 -8.91
N GLN A 73 1.83 9.71 -8.50
CA GLN A 73 1.45 9.48 -7.11
C GLN A 73 2.66 9.39 -6.19
N LEU A 74 3.68 8.61 -6.57
CA LEU A 74 4.92 8.50 -5.81
C LEU A 74 5.63 9.86 -5.70
N GLU A 75 5.64 10.67 -6.77
CA GLU A 75 6.19 12.02 -6.73
C GLU A 75 5.47 12.91 -5.71
N LYS A 76 4.13 12.85 -5.67
CA LYS A 76 3.32 13.60 -4.69
C LYS A 76 3.58 13.11 -3.26
N LEU A 77 3.67 11.80 -3.04
CA LEU A 77 4.00 11.21 -1.74
C LEU A 77 5.40 11.65 -1.28
N LYS A 78 6.38 11.70 -2.18
CA LYS A 78 7.73 12.19 -1.89
C LYS A 78 7.74 13.65 -1.42
N LYS A 79 6.92 14.50 -2.05
CA LYS A 79 6.74 15.90 -1.60
C LYS A 79 6.17 15.98 -0.18
N LEU A 80 5.26 15.07 0.19
CA LEU A 80 4.70 15.01 1.54
C LEU A 80 5.73 14.52 2.57
N LEU A 81 6.54 13.51 2.23
CA LEU A 81 7.68 13.08 3.06
C LEU A 81 8.63 14.24 3.36
N HIS A 82 8.99 15.04 2.35
CA HIS A 82 9.84 16.21 2.54
C HIS A 82 9.21 17.32 3.40
N LYS A 83 7.89 17.35 3.51
CA LYS A 83 7.16 18.27 4.40
C LYS A 83 7.07 17.76 5.85
N GLY A 84 7.54 16.55 6.14
CA GLY A 84 7.54 15.96 7.47
C GLY A 84 6.43 14.96 7.74
N TYR A 85 5.54 14.69 6.76
CA TYR A 85 4.53 13.65 6.90
C TYR A 85 5.18 12.27 6.91
N THR A 86 4.63 11.34 7.69
CA THR A 86 4.98 9.93 7.56
C THR A 86 4.14 9.31 6.44
N VAL A 87 4.74 8.55 5.53
CA VAL A 87 4.00 7.80 4.50
C VAL A 87 4.21 6.31 4.70
N TRP A 88 3.11 5.55 4.66
CA TRP A 88 3.13 4.09 4.65
C TRP A 88 2.39 3.57 3.41
N TYR A 89 3.15 2.96 2.51
CA TYR A 89 2.67 2.32 1.29
C TYR A 89 2.35 0.85 1.56
N MET A 90 1.12 0.44 1.31
CA MET A 90 0.63 -0.90 1.62
C MET A 90 0.22 -1.63 0.36
N ILE A 91 0.73 -2.83 0.18
CA ILE A 91 0.29 -3.72 -0.88
C ILE A 91 -0.62 -4.78 -0.25
N VAL A 92 -1.82 -4.96 -0.78
CA VAL A 92 -2.78 -5.95 -0.26
C VAL A 92 -3.13 -6.94 -1.36
N SER A 93 -3.03 -8.23 -1.05
CA SER A 93 -3.44 -9.30 -1.94
C SER A 93 -4.72 -9.95 -1.42
N LEU A 94 -5.70 -10.17 -2.30
CA LEU A 94 -6.91 -10.93 -1.96
C LEU A 94 -6.75 -12.46 -2.14
N ASN A 95 -5.54 -12.91 -2.49
CA ASN A 95 -5.17 -14.31 -2.46
C ASN A 95 -4.56 -14.64 -1.07
N PRO A 96 -5.24 -15.42 -0.21
CA PRO A 96 -4.74 -15.74 1.13
C PRO A 96 -3.56 -16.72 1.14
N TYR A 97 -3.23 -17.32 -0.01
CA TYR A 97 -2.13 -18.27 -0.17
C TYR A 97 -0.88 -17.65 -0.79
N ILE A 98 -0.89 -16.33 -1.03
CA ILE A 98 0.30 -15.60 -1.45
C ILE A 98 1.37 -15.69 -0.35
N GLU A 99 2.62 -15.83 -0.75
CA GLU A 99 3.78 -15.96 0.14
C GLU A 99 4.68 -14.72 0.07
N SER A 100 4.68 -13.98 -1.05
CA SER A 100 5.51 -12.77 -1.23
C SER A 100 4.98 -11.82 -2.30
N VAL A 101 5.48 -10.59 -2.27
CA VAL A 101 5.36 -9.62 -3.37
C VAL A 101 6.74 -9.24 -3.84
N SER A 102 6.96 -9.25 -5.15
CA SER A 102 8.23 -8.86 -5.77
C SER A 102 8.09 -7.63 -6.64
N ILE A 103 9.03 -6.69 -6.49
CA ILE A 103 9.11 -5.44 -7.25
C ILE A 103 10.39 -5.46 -8.07
N SER A 104 10.23 -5.27 -9.38
CA SER A 104 11.34 -5.36 -10.34
C SER A 104 12.18 -4.09 -10.37
N LYS A 105 13.48 -4.21 -10.08
CA LYS A 105 14.45 -3.10 -9.96
C LYS A 105 14.72 -2.35 -11.27
N ASP A 106 14.53 -3.01 -12.40
CA ASP A 106 14.77 -2.47 -13.74
C ASP A 106 13.65 -1.54 -14.23
N THR A 107 12.61 -1.31 -13.41
CA THR A 107 11.46 -0.47 -13.77
C THR A 107 11.60 0.98 -13.32
N THR A 108 10.99 1.91 -14.08
CA THR A 108 10.84 3.31 -13.64
C THR A 108 10.03 3.42 -12.35
N PHE A 109 9.07 2.52 -12.15
CA PHE A 109 8.30 2.44 -10.91
C PHE A 109 9.21 2.20 -9.70
N TYR A 110 10.13 1.23 -9.78
CA TYR A 110 11.07 0.97 -8.71
C TYR A 110 11.93 2.19 -8.39
N LYS A 111 12.44 2.90 -9.41
CA LYS A 111 13.26 4.10 -9.20
C LYS A 111 12.54 5.17 -8.37
N GLU A 112 11.28 5.45 -8.71
CA GLU A 112 10.46 6.42 -7.98
C GLU A 112 10.08 5.92 -6.57
N LEU A 113 9.72 4.64 -6.46
CA LEU A 113 9.39 4.01 -5.17
C LEU A 113 10.59 4.06 -4.23
N TYR A 114 11.77 3.66 -4.72
CA TYR A 114 13.01 3.67 -3.97
C TYR A 114 13.37 5.09 -3.51
N GLY A 115 13.16 6.10 -4.37
CA GLY A 115 13.34 7.51 -3.99
C GLY A 115 12.44 7.96 -2.83
N CYS A 116 11.26 7.36 -2.66
CA CYS A 116 10.39 7.60 -1.51
C CYS A 116 10.84 6.80 -0.27
N LEU A 117 11.30 5.56 -0.44
CA LEU A 117 11.85 4.74 0.65
C LEU A 117 13.07 5.40 1.31
N GLU A 118 13.97 5.97 0.50
CA GLU A 118 15.13 6.76 0.98
C GLU A 118 14.70 8.01 1.77
N CYS A 119 13.50 8.54 1.51
CA CYS A 119 12.91 9.65 2.25
C CYS A 119 12.14 9.20 3.52
N GLY A 120 12.24 7.92 3.89
CA GLY A 120 11.63 7.37 5.11
C GLY A 120 10.23 6.79 4.92
N MET A 121 9.76 6.62 3.68
CA MET A 121 8.50 5.90 3.42
C MET A 121 8.60 4.45 3.90
N LYS A 122 7.57 3.95 4.57
CA LYS A 122 7.44 2.53 4.92
C LYS A 122 6.70 1.79 3.83
N ILE A 123 7.10 0.55 3.56
CA ILE A 123 6.38 -0.37 2.69
C ILE A 123 6.12 -1.69 3.40
N SER A 124 4.92 -2.23 3.23
CA SER A 124 4.55 -3.56 3.73
C SER A 124 3.55 -4.21 2.78
N ALA A 125 3.50 -5.53 2.76
CA ALA A 125 2.50 -6.27 2.02
C ALA A 125 1.69 -7.19 2.93
N PHE A 126 0.42 -7.41 2.61
CA PHE A 126 -0.47 -8.27 3.41
C PHE A 126 -1.25 -9.23 2.52
N ALA A 127 -1.33 -10.48 2.97
CA ALA A 127 -2.29 -11.45 2.47
C ALA A 127 -3.64 -11.22 3.15
N CYS A 128 -4.70 -11.09 2.37
CA CYS A 128 -6.07 -10.89 2.84
C CYS A 128 -6.98 -11.98 2.30
N ARG A 129 -8.09 -12.22 3.00
CA ARG A 129 -9.20 -13.07 2.53
C ARG A 129 -10.52 -12.33 2.58
N LEU A 130 -11.43 -12.65 1.67
CA LEU A 130 -12.81 -12.17 1.71
C LEU A 130 -13.67 -13.17 2.52
N LYS A 131 -14.38 -12.69 3.53
CA LYS A 131 -15.34 -13.47 4.31
C LYS A 131 -16.56 -12.60 4.61
N ASN A 132 -17.77 -13.04 4.25
CA ASN A 132 -19.01 -12.30 4.48
C ASN A 132 -19.00 -10.85 3.94
N ASN A 133 -18.42 -10.63 2.76
CA ASN A 133 -18.17 -9.29 2.17
C ASN A 133 -17.25 -8.37 3.00
N GLU A 134 -16.54 -8.91 3.97
CA GLU A 134 -15.48 -8.22 4.69
C GLU A 134 -14.13 -8.78 4.25
N VAL A 135 -13.20 -7.89 3.90
CA VAL A 135 -11.80 -8.28 3.72
C VAL A 135 -11.18 -8.39 5.12
N LEU A 136 -10.38 -9.43 5.34
CA LEU A 136 -9.67 -9.70 6.59
C LEU A 136 -8.20 -9.91 6.29
N VAL A 137 -7.32 -9.15 6.94
CA VAL A 137 -5.88 -9.41 6.90
C VAL A 137 -5.59 -10.75 7.58
N VAL A 138 -4.86 -11.61 6.89
CA VAL A 138 -4.44 -12.93 7.39
C VAL A 138 -3.07 -12.81 8.03
N HIS A 139 -2.08 -12.32 7.29
CA HIS A 139 -0.70 -12.12 7.76
C HIS A 139 0.03 -11.12 6.87
N GLU A 140 1.13 -10.56 7.40
CA GLU A 140 2.10 -9.78 6.64
C GLU A 140 2.97 -10.72 5.79
N ILE A 141 3.25 -10.33 4.54
CA ILE A 141 4.08 -11.07 3.60
C ILE A 141 5.30 -10.22 3.21
N PRO A 142 6.46 -10.84 2.96
CA PRO A 142 7.66 -10.13 2.54
C PRO A 142 7.48 -9.40 1.21
N VAL A 143 8.14 -8.25 1.12
CA VAL A 143 8.33 -7.49 -0.13
C VAL A 143 9.78 -7.66 -0.58
N HIS A 144 9.99 -8.30 -1.73
CA HIS A 144 11.29 -8.47 -2.34
C HIS A 144 11.54 -7.42 -3.41
N MET A 145 12.73 -6.84 -3.40
CA MET A 145 13.22 -5.96 -4.47
C MET A 145 14.17 -6.81 -5.30
N GLU A 146 13.74 -7.25 -6.48
CA GLU A 146 14.46 -8.25 -7.27
C GLU A 146 14.99 -7.64 -8.56
N ASP A 147 16.14 -8.15 -9.00
CA ASP A 147 16.63 -7.92 -10.36
C ASP A 147 15.81 -8.78 -11.32
N TYR A 148 15.40 -8.25 -12.47
CA TYR A 148 14.61 -9.00 -13.45
C TYR A 148 15.51 -10.07 -14.11
N TYR A 149 15.35 -11.32 -13.68
CA TYR A 149 15.88 -12.47 -14.42
C TYR A 149 14.75 -13.00 -15.30
N GLY A 150 14.75 -12.58 -16.57
CA GLY A 150 13.81 -13.06 -17.59
C GLY A 150 14.04 -14.52 -17.97
#